data_AF-A0A2P6TDC7-F1
#
_entry.id   AF-A0A2P6TDC7-F1
#
_cell.length_a   1.000
_cell.length_b   1.000
_cell.length_c   1.000
_cell.angle_alpha   90.00
_cell.angle_beta   90.00
_cell.angle_gamma   90.00
#
_symmetry.space_group_name_H-M   'P 1'
#
loop_
_entity.id
_entity.type
_entity.pdbx_description
1 polymer ?
#
loop_
_entity_poly.entity_id
_entity_poly.type
_entity_poly.pdbx_seq_one_letter_code
_entity_poly.pdbx_strand_id
1 'polypeptide(L)'
;MAAAAADPPAAAPVRRKQVVTAFIQRPADGNVLVVLRSDKVGTYKRYWGAVSGGVEPGDRSLVERCRQEILEEVGFAADQVQLVHSGRPLIVDDGRLHFNIHPFLFRLNQGDAKVQLNWENIDTSWVPPAGVRQLRAVPLLAETLERLLLEDDSAIKYLAEDRQHGAAELAVYAVQALAQEADRLARQAAASSSTETEGAGAAALEAIRNFGWHLACCRPQMVPIANSVAAVLASAHDDLRSRADAFAVPLGEVCGVVQQHAAAEQRRLAGAAAQLRQQVLGLLRDGMTLMTCSLSSTVLAAVKEAAAGGMKLRAIVCESRPLCEGVTLAAQWAEAGVDVVLITDAQAALFVGQADLVLVGADAITEAAAVNKAGSHLLALAAHAAGMPVYVAADTSKLSPGPLASIAFPGQQQEEQEEEPAAEEVTAAWGRPLPAGVRVRNLYFEPVPLSLLTGLVTEQGRLEPAAIAAAVQERQQQYRTSFQLP
;
A
#
# COMPACT_ATOMS: atom_id res chain seq x y z
N MET A 1 -18.63 51.87 -13.19
CA MET A 1 -18.94 50.51 -13.66
C MET A 1 -17.76 50.02 -14.48
N ALA A 2 -16.86 49.25 -13.88
CA ALA A 2 -15.80 48.53 -14.59
C ALA A 2 -16.14 47.04 -14.50
N ALA A 3 -16.34 46.41 -15.66
CA ALA A 3 -16.69 45.00 -15.76
C ALA A 3 -15.47 44.14 -15.41
N ALA A 4 -15.63 43.23 -14.45
CA ALA A 4 -14.64 42.21 -14.14
C ALA A 4 -14.56 41.22 -15.32
N ALA A 5 -13.37 41.04 -15.87
CA ALA A 5 -13.09 40.01 -16.86
C ALA A 5 -13.21 38.64 -16.18
N ALA A 6 -14.06 37.78 -16.72
CA ALA A 6 -14.18 36.39 -16.28
C ALA A 6 -12.90 35.64 -16.62
N ASP A 7 -12.41 34.84 -15.67
CA ASP A 7 -11.30 33.92 -15.89
C ASP A 7 -11.63 32.96 -17.05
N PRO A 8 -10.65 32.62 -17.90
CA PRO A 8 -10.85 31.67 -18.98
C PRO A 8 -11.25 30.29 -18.41
N PRO A 9 -12.14 29.55 -19.09
CA PRO A 9 -12.53 28.22 -18.65
C PRO A 9 -11.31 27.30 -18.58
N ALA A 10 -11.19 26.55 -17.47
CA ALA A 10 -10.16 25.53 -17.30
C ALA A 10 -10.15 24.58 -18.50
N ALA A 11 -8.99 24.39 -19.12
CA ALA A 11 -8.83 23.51 -20.26
C ALA A 11 -9.31 22.09 -19.93
N ALA A 12 -10.05 21.46 -20.85
CA ALA A 12 -10.50 20.09 -20.68
C ALA A 12 -9.28 19.16 -20.42
N PRO A 13 -9.38 18.20 -19.48
CA PRO A 13 -8.25 17.35 -19.14
C PRO A 13 -7.79 16.55 -20.37
N VAL A 14 -6.50 16.66 -20.70
CA VAL A 14 -5.87 15.89 -21.78
C VAL A 14 -5.98 14.42 -21.43
N ARG A 15 -6.70 13.64 -22.24
CA ARG A 15 -6.89 12.20 -22.00
C ARG A 15 -5.57 11.46 -22.25
N ARG A 16 -4.85 11.14 -21.17
CA ARG A 16 -3.56 10.42 -21.22
C ARG A 16 -3.77 8.93 -21.40
N LYS A 17 -3.04 8.30 -22.31
CA LYS A 17 -3.05 6.84 -22.49
C LYS A 17 -2.22 6.20 -21.37
N GLN A 18 -2.81 5.26 -20.64
CA GLN A 18 -2.10 4.48 -19.63
C GLN A 18 -1.27 3.39 -20.33
N VAL A 19 0.00 3.26 -19.95
CA VAL A 19 0.95 2.30 -20.54
C VAL A 19 1.69 1.60 -19.41
N VAL A 20 1.81 0.28 -19.48
CA VAL A 20 2.74 -0.47 -18.62
C VAL A 20 4.07 -0.65 -19.34
N THR A 21 5.17 -0.59 -18.61
CA THR A 21 6.52 -0.83 -19.15
C THR A 21 7.27 -1.79 -18.25
N ALA A 22 7.57 -2.98 -18.75
CA ALA A 22 8.24 -4.05 -18.05
C ALA A 22 9.71 -4.19 -18.48
N PHE A 23 10.62 -3.98 -17.55
CA PHE A 23 12.02 -4.37 -17.68
C PHE A 23 12.20 -5.79 -17.16
N ILE A 24 12.98 -6.61 -17.86
CA ILE A 24 13.30 -7.96 -17.45
C ILE A 24 14.80 -8.04 -17.16
N GLN A 25 15.16 -8.42 -15.93
CA GLN A 25 16.54 -8.53 -15.47
C GLN A 25 17.02 -9.98 -15.54
N ARG A 26 18.23 -10.16 -16.06
CA ARG A 26 18.92 -11.46 -16.05
C ARG A 26 19.68 -11.64 -14.73
N PRO A 27 19.48 -12.75 -14.00
CA PRO A 27 20.12 -12.99 -12.71
C PRO A 27 21.66 -13.01 -12.75
N ALA A 28 22.24 -13.49 -13.85
CA ALA A 28 23.68 -13.77 -13.93
C ALA A 28 24.55 -12.51 -13.84
N ASP A 29 24.09 -11.40 -14.41
CA ASP A 29 24.85 -10.16 -14.55
C ASP A 29 24.06 -8.89 -14.22
N GLY A 30 22.77 -9.02 -13.91
CA GLY A 30 21.90 -7.90 -13.61
C GLY A 30 21.54 -7.04 -14.82
N ASN A 31 21.92 -7.45 -16.04
CA ASN A 31 21.58 -6.76 -17.27
C ASN A 31 20.07 -6.80 -17.52
N VAL A 32 19.56 -5.75 -18.14
CA VAL A 32 18.14 -5.62 -18.50
C VAL A 32 17.94 -5.89 -19.98
N LEU A 33 16.84 -6.56 -20.31
CA LEU A 33 16.41 -6.77 -21.69
C LEU A 33 15.85 -5.47 -22.26
N VAL A 34 16.39 -5.07 -23.42
CA VAL A 34 15.83 -4.02 -24.26
C VAL A 34 15.44 -4.60 -25.62
N VAL A 35 14.37 -4.06 -26.20
CA VAL A 35 13.80 -4.49 -27.48
C VAL A 35 13.86 -3.36 -28.50
N LEU A 36 14.21 -3.67 -29.75
CA LEU A 36 14.25 -2.71 -30.85
C LEU A 36 12.92 -2.75 -31.60
N ARG A 37 12.19 -1.63 -31.58
CA ARG A 37 10.85 -1.52 -32.19
C ARG A 37 10.91 -1.62 -33.71
N SER A 38 9.95 -2.35 -34.30
CA SER A 38 9.81 -2.57 -35.74
C SER A 38 9.31 -1.32 -36.48
N ASP A 39 9.22 -1.38 -37.82
CA ASP A 39 8.57 -0.31 -38.60
C ASP A 39 7.04 -0.41 -38.61
N LYS A 40 6.48 -1.50 -38.06
CA LYS A 40 5.04 -1.80 -38.07
C LYS A 40 4.31 -1.14 -36.90
N VAL A 41 5.00 -0.80 -35.81
CA VAL A 41 4.40 -0.12 -34.66
C VAL A 41 3.99 1.32 -34.99
N GLY A 42 2.99 1.85 -34.29
CA GLY A 42 2.44 3.18 -34.56
C GLY A 42 3.37 4.34 -34.20
N THR A 43 4.26 4.17 -33.22
CA THR A 43 5.08 5.24 -32.62
C THR A 43 6.50 4.76 -32.32
N TYR A 44 7.47 5.69 -32.39
CA TYR A 44 8.90 5.45 -32.09
C TYR A 44 9.52 4.26 -32.84
N LYS A 45 9.32 4.19 -34.17
CA LYS A 45 9.87 3.14 -35.04
C LYS A 45 11.40 3.15 -34.99
N ARG A 46 12.03 1.98 -34.84
CA ARG A 46 13.49 1.82 -34.73
C ARG A 46 14.12 2.50 -33.51
N TYR A 47 13.35 2.72 -32.45
CA TYR A 47 13.88 3.12 -31.14
C TYR A 47 13.96 1.89 -30.23
N TRP A 48 14.96 1.88 -29.35
CA TRP A 48 15.04 0.91 -28.26
C TRP A 48 13.97 1.21 -27.20
N GLY A 49 13.37 0.16 -26.67
CA GLY A 49 12.39 0.22 -25.60
C GLY A 49 12.58 -0.92 -24.61
N ALA A 50 11.68 -0.98 -23.64
CA ALA A 50 11.39 -2.18 -22.89
C ALA A 50 10.07 -2.77 -23.41
N VAL A 51 9.63 -3.90 -22.83
CA VAL A 51 8.32 -4.49 -23.16
C VAL A 51 7.24 -3.54 -22.67
N SER A 52 6.31 -3.12 -23.53
CA SER A 52 5.38 -2.03 -23.22
C SER A 52 4.02 -2.18 -23.87
N GLY A 53 2.97 -2.16 -23.04
CA GLY A 53 1.58 -2.32 -23.44
C GLY A 53 0.67 -1.18 -23.04
N GLY A 54 -0.37 -0.89 -23.83
CA GLY A 54 -1.44 0.02 -23.40
C GLY A 54 -2.39 -0.67 -22.42
N VAL A 55 -2.79 0.02 -21.34
CA VAL A 55 -3.80 -0.52 -20.41
C VAL A 55 -5.19 -0.37 -21.00
N GLU A 56 -5.95 -1.46 -20.99
CA GLU A 56 -7.31 -1.55 -21.51
C GLU A 56 -8.34 -1.62 -20.37
N PRO A 57 -9.60 -1.16 -20.57
CA PRO A 57 -10.64 -1.19 -19.54
C PRO A 57 -11.00 -2.61 -19.02
N GLY A 58 -10.59 -3.66 -19.73
CA GLY A 58 -10.81 -5.06 -19.35
C GLY A 58 -9.64 -5.71 -18.61
N ASP A 59 -8.52 -5.00 -18.43
CA ASP A 59 -7.35 -5.54 -17.74
C ASP A 59 -7.64 -5.66 -16.24
N ARG A 60 -7.39 -6.85 -15.68
CA ARG A 60 -7.63 -7.16 -14.26
C ARG A 60 -6.69 -6.39 -13.33
N SER A 61 -5.41 -6.27 -13.69
CA SER A 61 -4.40 -5.50 -12.97
C SER A 61 -3.29 -5.03 -13.92
N LEU A 62 -2.52 -4.01 -13.49
CA LEU A 62 -1.35 -3.54 -14.24
C LEU A 62 -0.26 -4.61 -14.34
N VAL A 63 -0.08 -5.42 -13.29
CA VAL A 63 0.90 -6.51 -13.25
C VAL A 63 0.51 -7.64 -14.20
N GLU A 64 -0.77 -7.98 -14.28
CA GLU A 64 -1.27 -8.96 -15.25
C GLU A 64 -1.06 -8.48 -16.67
N ARG A 65 -1.38 -7.21 -16.95
CA ARG A 65 -1.11 -6.63 -18.27
C ARG A 65 0.37 -6.70 -18.61
N CYS A 66 1.27 -6.39 -17.67
CA CYS A 66 2.70 -6.61 -17.85
C CYS A 66 3.06 -8.05 -18.20
N ARG A 67 2.53 -9.03 -17.46
CA ARG A 67 2.81 -10.46 -17.74
C ARG A 67 2.32 -10.87 -19.13
N GLN A 68 1.17 -10.36 -19.55
CA GLN A 68 0.67 -10.58 -20.90
C GLN A 68 1.60 -9.99 -21.96
N GLU A 69 2.03 -8.74 -21.82
CA GLU A 69 2.97 -8.11 -22.76
C GLU A 69 4.33 -8.82 -22.78
N ILE A 70 4.82 -9.30 -21.64
CA ILE A 70 6.05 -10.10 -21.55
C ILE A 70 5.92 -11.41 -22.34
N LEU A 71 4.78 -12.10 -22.22
CA LEU A 71 4.52 -13.31 -22.99
C LEU A 71 4.40 -13.00 -24.49
N GLU A 72 3.68 -11.94 -24.84
CA GLU A 72 3.40 -11.57 -26.23
C GLU A 72 4.62 -11.02 -26.97
N GLU A 73 5.40 -10.13 -26.37
CA GLU A 73 6.52 -9.44 -27.03
C GLU A 73 7.82 -10.22 -27.00
N VAL A 74 8.08 -11.00 -25.94
CA VAL A 74 9.38 -11.66 -25.72
C VAL A 74 9.28 -13.15 -25.36
N GLY A 75 8.06 -13.70 -25.23
CA GLY A 75 7.82 -15.14 -25.13
C GLY A 75 8.07 -15.75 -23.75
N PHE A 76 8.19 -14.96 -22.69
CA PHE A 76 8.38 -15.50 -21.34
C PHE A 76 7.04 -15.75 -20.66
N ALA A 77 6.82 -16.99 -20.21
CA ALA A 77 5.63 -17.36 -19.44
C ALA A 77 5.70 -16.86 -17.99
N ALA A 78 4.55 -16.82 -17.33
CA ALA A 78 4.41 -16.27 -15.97
C ALA A 78 5.26 -17.02 -14.90
N ASP A 79 5.56 -18.30 -15.12
CA ASP A 79 6.40 -19.13 -14.25
C ASP A 79 7.91 -18.96 -14.52
N GLN A 80 8.29 -18.22 -15.58
CA GLN A 80 9.68 -17.93 -15.92
C GLN A 80 10.16 -16.58 -15.40
N VAL A 81 9.24 -15.70 -14.98
CA VAL A 81 9.54 -14.35 -14.50
C VAL A 81 8.90 -14.09 -13.14
N GLN A 82 9.66 -13.45 -12.25
CA GLN A 82 9.18 -12.99 -10.95
C GLN A 82 9.15 -11.46 -10.94
N LEU A 83 8.05 -10.86 -10.46
CA LEU A 83 7.99 -9.42 -10.21
C LEU A 83 8.96 -9.07 -9.07
N VAL A 84 9.80 -8.06 -9.28
CA VAL A 84 10.75 -7.54 -8.29
C VAL A 84 10.26 -6.22 -7.72
N HIS A 85 10.04 -5.21 -8.57
CA HIS A 85 9.66 -3.87 -8.16
C HIS A 85 8.58 -3.26 -9.06
N SER A 86 7.74 -2.40 -8.48
CA SER A 86 6.78 -1.54 -9.17
C SER A 86 7.16 -0.08 -8.91
N GLY A 87 7.61 0.63 -9.93
CA GLY A 87 8.15 1.99 -9.77
C GLY A 87 7.08 3.07 -9.85
N ARG A 88 7.45 4.29 -9.46
CA ARG A 88 6.54 5.45 -9.50
C ARG A 88 6.11 5.77 -10.95
N PRO A 89 4.82 6.01 -11.23
CA PRO A 89 4.39 6.39 -12.57
C PRO A 89 5.01 7.69 -13.04
N LEU A 90 5.18 7.83 -14.35
CA LEU A 90 5.70 9.05 -14.96
C LEU A 90 4.92 9.46 -16.21
N ILE A 91 4.84 10.76 -16.44
CA ILE A 91 4.22 11.31 -17.64
C ILE A 91 5.28 11.49 -18.70
N VAL A 92 5.00 10.98 -19.90
CA VAL A 92 5.74 11.34 -21.12
C VAL A 92 4.81 12.22 -21.96
N ASP A 93 5.25 13.43 -22.23
CA ASP A 93 4.61 14.39 -23.11
C ASP A 93 5.61 14.78 -24.21
N ASP A 94 5.38 14.33 -25.44
CA ASP A 94 6.20 14.67 -26.60
C ASP A 94 5.54 15.73 -27.50
N GLY A 95 4.47 16.39 -27.02
CA GLY A 95 3.66 17.35 -27.77
C GLY A 95 2.70 16.74 -28.79
N ARG A 96 2.73 15.42 -29.02
CA ARG A 96 1.81 14.68 -29.91
C ARG A 96 1.07 13.56 -29.19
N LEU A 97 1.70 12.97 -28.19
CA LEU A 97 1.24 11.82 -27.43
C LEU A 97 1.51 12.09 -25.95
N HIS A 98 0.49 11.81 -25.15
CA HIS A 98 0.55 11.97 -23.69
C HIS A 98 0.34 10.61 -23.04
N PHE A 99 1.42 10.04 -22.53
CA PHE A 99 1.40 8.72 -21.87
C PHE A 99 1.57 8.88 -20.36
N ASN A 100 0.87 8.04 -19.61
CA ASN A 100 1.19 7.76 -18.21
C ASN A 100 1.81 6.36 -18.14
N ILE A 101 3.12 6.29 -17.88
CA ILE A 101 3.89 5.06 -17.86
C ILE A 101 3.93 4.51 -16.44
N HIS A 102 3.54 3.23 -16.29
CA HIS A 102 3.63 2.44 -15.07
C HIS A 102 4.81 1.46 -15.19
N PRO A 103 5.93 1.72 -14.51
CA PRO A 103 7.13 0.91 -14.64
C PRO A 103 7.11 -0.34 -13.75
N PHE A 104 7.59 -1.47 -14.28
CA PHE A 104 7.75 -2.73 -13.56
C PHE A 104 9.11 -3.36 -13.85
N LEU A 105 9.71 -3.97 -12.83
CA LEU A 105 10.92 -4.77 -12.96
C LEU A 105 10.58 -6.23 -12.67
N PHE A 106 10.83 -7.09 -13.64
CA PHE A 106 10.78 -8.54 -13.50
C PHE A 106 12.19 -9.10 -13.51
N ARG A 107 12.38 -10.27 -12.89
CA ARG A 107 13.62 -11.05 -12.95
C ARG A 107 13.32 -12.42 -13.52
N LEU A 108 14.18 -12.90 -14.43
CA LEU A 108 14.09 -14.28 -14.90
C LEU A 108 14.41 -15.24 -13.75
N ASN A 109 13.67 -16.34 -13.66
CA ASN A 109 13.96 -17.41 -12.70
C ASN A 109 15.21 -18.19 -13.13
N GLN A 110 15.45 -18.32 -14.44
CA GLN A 110 16.63 -18.98 -15.03
C GLN A 110 17.27 -18.09 -16.11
N GLY A 111 18.60 -17.99 -16.12
CA GLY A 111 19.33 -17.00 -16.92
C GLY A 111 19.50 -17.32 -18.41
N ASP A 112 19.13 -18.52 -18.86
CA ASP A 112 19.30 -19.04 -20.23
C ASP A 112 18.00 -19.05 -21.06
N ALA A 113 16.93 -18.45 -20.54
CA ALA A 113 15.66 -18.33 -21.26
C ALA A 113 15.85 -17.58 -22.60
N LYS A 114 15.39 -18.20 -23.70
CA LYS A 114 15.49 -17.63 -25.05
C LYS A 114 14.34 -16.67 -25.31
N VAL A 115 14.69 -15.46 -25.75
CA VAL A 115 13.72 -14.45 -26.17
C VAL A 115 13.08 -14.86 -27.50
N GLN A 116 11.76 -14.77 -27.58
CA GLN A 116 10.98 -14.99 -28.80
C GLN A 116 10.20 -13.71 -29.14
N LEU A 117 10.66 -12.98 -30.14
CA LEU A 117 10.04 -11.72 -30.53
C LEU A 117 8.77 -11.93 -31.35
N ASN A 118 7.77 -11.09 -31.10
CA ASN A 118 6.63 -10.92 -32.00
C ASN A 118 6.90 -9.83 -33.07
N TRP A 119 5.86 -9.43 -33.79
CA TRP A 119 5.96 -8.46 -34.89
C TRP A 119 6.28 -7.01 -34.44
N GLU A 120 6.10 -6.69 -33.15
CA GLU A 120 6.33 -5.35 -32.60
C GLU A 120 7.81 -5.01 -32.53
N ASN A 121 8.65 -6.02 -32.33
CA ASN A 121 10.08 -5.88 -32.14
C ASN A 121 10.85 -6.71 -33.19
N ILE A 122 12.04 -6.25 -33.54
CA ILE A 122 12.87 -6.87 -34.61
C ILE A 122 14.25 -7.30 -34.12
N ASP A 123 14.66 -6.84 -32.95
CA ASP A 123 15.94 -7.18 -32.34
C ASP A 123 15.85 -7.01 -30.81
N THR A 124 16.78 -7.63 -30.08
CA THR A 124 16.90 -7.52 -28.62
C THR A 124 18.34 -7.42 -28.19
N SER A 125 18.57 -6.78 -27.05
CA SER A 125 19.89 -6.78 -26.41
C SER A 125 19.75 -6.85 -24.90
N TRP A 126 20.75 -7.46 -24.25
CA TRP A 126 20.91 -7.39 -22.80
C TRP A 126 21.94 -6.33 -22.49
N VAL A 127 21.51 -5.26 -21.84
CA VAL A 127 22.36 -4.10 -21.56
C VAL A 127 22.52 -3.89 -20.07
N PRO A 128 23.70 -3.45 -19.60
CA PRO A 128 23.84 -2.95 -18.24
C PRO A 128 22.86 -1.79 -18.02
N PRO A 129 22.24 -1.65 -16.83
CA PRO A 129 21.28 -0.57 -16.57
C PRO A 129 21.81 0.83 -16.92
N ALA A 130 23.06 1.13 -16.57
CA ALA A 130 23.71 2.40 -16.91
C ALA A 130 23.89 2.62 -18.43
N GLY A 131 23.89 1.55 -19.23
CA GLY A 131 24.00 1.59 -20.69
C GLY A 131 22.71 2.05 -21.38
N VAL A 132 21.54 1.99 -20.71
CA VAL A 132 20.25 2.36 -21.31
C VAL A 132 20.23 3.83 -21.76
N ARG A 133 20.90 4.73 -21.02
CA ARG A 133 21.01 6.16 -21.37
C ARG A 133 21.74 6.43 -22.70
N GLN A 134 22.54 5.47 -23.17
CA GLN A 134 23.33 5.60 -24.40
C GLN A 134 22.57 5.12 -25.65
N LEU A 135 21.42 4.46 -25.45
CA LEU A 135 20.62 3.95 -26.55
C LEU A 135 19.81 5.07 -27.20
N ARG A 136 19.57 4.93 -28.51
CA ARG A 136 18.49 5.67 -29.19
C ARG A 136 17.15 5.08 -28.74
N ALA A 137 16.70 5.49 -27.56
CA ALA A 137 15.56 4.91 -26.86
C ALA A 137 14.31 5.79 -26.89
N VAL A 138 13.15 5.16 -26.67
CA VAL A 138 11.89 5.88 -26.45
C VAL A 138 12.04 6.92 -25.32
N PRO A 139 11.27 8.03 -25.35
CA PRO A 139 11.45 9.10 -24.37
C PRO A 139 11.36 8.61 -22.93
N LEU A 140 12.26 9.10 -22.09
CA LEU A 140 12.36 8.78 -20.67
C LEU A 140 12.58 7.29 -20.33
N LEU A 141 13.07 6.45 -21.24
CA LEU A 141 13.29 5.02 -20.97
C LEU A 141 14.26 4.80 -19.79
N ALA A 142 15.36 5.54 -19.74
CA ALA A 142 16.34 5.42 -18.66
C ALA A 142 15.76 5.87 -17.32
N GLU A 143 15.05 6.99 -17.30
CA GLU A 143 14.35 7.54 -16.14
C GLU A 143 13.21 6.61 -15.66
N THR A 144 12.63 5.84 -16.58
CA THR A 144 11.65 4.79 -16.25
C THR A 144 12.33 3.62 -15.54
N LEU A 145 13.49 3.19 -16.02
CA LEU A 145 14.28 2.13 -15.38
C LEU A 145 14.83 2.56 -14.02
N GLU A 146 15.35 3.78 -13.89
CA GLU A 146 15.94 4.29 -12.64
C GLU A 146 14.94 4.28 -11.48
N ARG A 147 13.65 4.47 -11.75
CA ARG A 147 12.59 4.34 -10.72
C ARG A 147 12.45 2.92 -10.17
N LEU A 148 12.96 1.91 -10.86
CA LEU A 148 12.87 0.51 -10.47
C LEU A 148 14.12 -0.01 -9.75
N LEU A 149 15.22 0.74 -9.80
CA LEU A 149 16.49 0.31 -9.25
C LEU A 149 16.70 0.93 -7.88
N LEU A 150 16.93 0.08 -6.89
CA LEU A 150 17.26 0.45 -5.52
C LEU A 150 18.62 -0.13 -5.19
N GLU A 151 19.46 0.64 -4.50
CA GLU A 151 20.74 0.14 -3.98
C GLU A 151 20.53 -0.86 -2.84
N ASP A 152 19.53 -0.61 -2.00
CA ASP A 152 19.11 -1.46 -0.89
C ASP A 152 17.58 -1.54 -0.85
N ASP A 153 17.06 -2.77 -0.94
CA ASP A 153 15.63 -3.09 -0.88
C ASP A 153 15.26 -3.92 0.37
N SER A 154 16.18 -4.06 1.33
CA SER A 154 16.02 -4.92 2.51
C SER A 154 14.81 -4.53 3.37
N ALA A 155 14.60 -3.24 3.61
CA ALA A 155 13.45 -2.74 4.36
C ALA A 155 12.11 -3.04 3.64
N ILE A 156 12.10 -2.96 2.31
CA ILE A 156 10.92 -3.25 1.47
C ILE A 156 10.60 -4.75 1.53
N LYS A 157 11.61 -5.62 1.42
CA LYS A 157 11.46 -7.07 1.58
C LYS A 157 10.96 -7.44 2.97
N TYR A 158 11.57 -6.87 4.01
CA TYR A 158 11.12 -7.08 5.39
C TYR A 158 9.64 -6.72 5.56
N LEU A 159 9.23 -5.55 5.10
CA LEU A 159 7.82 -5.13 5.16
C LEU A 159 6.92 -6.10 4.40
N ALA A 160 7.29 -6.48 3.18
CA ALA A 160 6.53 -7.37 2.31
C ALA A 160 6.38 -8.79 2.89
N GLU A 161 7.37 -9.29 3.62
CA GLU A 161 7.41 -10.65 4.18
C GLU A 161 6.88 -10.73 5.62
N ASP A 162 6.80 -9.63 6.36
CA ASP A 162 6.35 -9.64 7.75
C ASP A 162 4.91 -10.18 7.88
N ARG A 163 4.68 -11.14 8.76
CA ARG A 163 3.32 -11.66 9.07
C ARG A 163 3.02 -11.61 10.56
N GLN A 164 3.84 -10.89 11.34
CA GLN A 164 3.80 -10.90 12.80
C GLN A 164 3.30 -9.58 13.38
N HIS A 165 3.53 -8.47 12.69
CA HIS A 165 3.24 -7.13 13.18
C HIS A 165 1.98 -6.54 12.51
N GLY A 166 1.28 -5.68 13.25
CA GLY A 166 0.11 -4.97 12.75
C GLY A 166 0.47 -3.80 11.82
N ALA A 167 -0.52 -3.33 11.05
CA ALA A 167 -0.32 -2.24 10.08
C ALA A 167 0.26 -0.94 10.69
N ALA A 168 -0.08 -0.62 11.94
CA ALA A 168 0.45 0.56 12.62
C ALA A 168 1.95 0.44 12.97
N GLU A 169 2.40 -0.74 13.37
CA GLU A 169 3.81 -1.01 13.67
C GLU A 169 4.66 -0.98 12.40
N LEU A 170 4.16 -1.61 11.34
CA LEU A 170 4.82 -1.59 10.03
C LEU A 170 4.86 -0.19 9.41
N ALA A 171 3.85 0.65 9.67
CA ALA A 171 3.89 2.06 9.26
C ALA A 171 5.01 2.84 9.96
N VAL A 172 5.21 2.63 11.27
CA VAL A 172 6.35 3.22 12.01
C VAL A 172 7.67 2.73 11.43
N TYR A 173 7.79 1.43 11.15
CA TYR A 173 8.98 0.86 10.51
C TYR A 173 9.26 1.48 9.13
N ALA A 174 8.24 1.64 8.29
CA ALA A 174 8.39 2.26 6.97
C ALA A 174 8.87 3.71 7.05
N VAL A 175 8.35 4.49 8.00
CA VAL A 175 8.82 5.86 8.25
C VAL A 175 10.28 5.87 8.73
N GLN A 176 10.67 4.91 9.57
CA GLN A 176 12.07 4.77 10.00
C GLN A 176 12.99 4.40 8.83
N ALA A 177 12.58 3.47 7.97
CA ALA A 177 13.32 3.09 6.78
C ALA A 177 13.54 4.28 5.84
N LEU A 178 12.51 5.11 5.63
CA LEU A 178 12.63 6.32 4.82
C LEU A 178 13.65 7.31 5.41
N ALA A 179 13.67 7.48 6.73
CA ALA A 179 14.66 8.32 7.41
C ALA A 179 16.08 7.76 7.30
N GLN A 180 16.23 6.42 7.39
CA GLN A 180 17.50 5.74 7.23
C GLN A 180 18.05 5.86 5.81
N GLU A 181 17.17 5.83 4.79
CA GLU A 181 17.57 6.07 3.40
C GLU A 181 18.11 7.50 3.20
N ALA A 182 17.42 8.50 3.75
CA ALA A 182 17.91 9.88 3.74
C ALA A 182 19.28 10.00 4.43
N ASP A 183 19.47 9.32 5.56
CA ASP A 183 20.75 9.28 6.28
C ASP A 183 21.87 8.62 5.47
N ARG A 184 21.56 7.52 4.78
CA ARG A 184 22.49 6.80 3.91
C ARG A 184 23.01 7.71 2.80
N LEU A 185 22.11 8.42 2.11
CA LEU A 185 22.48 9.36 1.05
C LEU A 185 23.38 10.49 1.58
N ALA A 186 23.05 11.06 2.75
CA ALA A 186 23.87 12.10 3.38
C ALA A 186 25.28 11.60 3.71
N ARG A 187 25.40 10.37 4.26
CA ARG A 187 26.70 9.75 4.56
C ARG A 187 27.52 9.43 3.30
N GLN A 188 26.88 8.96 2.24
CA GLN A 188 27.54 8.71 0.96
C GLN A 188 28.09 10.02 0.35
N ALA A 189 27.31 11.09 0.37
CA ALA A 189 27.75 12.40 -0.11
C ALA A 189 28.98 12.89 0.68
N ALA A 190 28.94 12.82 2.02
CA ALA A 190 30.04 13.21 2.89
C ALA A 190 31.33 12.38 2.65
N ALA A 191 31.20 11.08 2.37
CA ALA A 191 32.34 10.21 2.10
C ALA A 191 33.01 10.48 0.74
N SER A 192 32.24 10.96 -0.24
CA SER A 192 32.72 11.13 -1.62
C SER A 192 33.68 12.30 -1.83
N SER A 193 33.91 13.18 -0.83
CA SER A 193 34.81 14.35 -0.86
C SER A 193 34.75 15.22 -2.14
N SER A 194 33.63 15.14 -2.86
CA SER A 194 33.34 15.93 -4.05
C SER A 194 32.62 17.22 -3.63
N THR A 195 32.88 18.31 -4.35
CA THR A 195 32.07 19.54 -4.21
C THR A 195 30.63 19.17 -4.56
N GLU A 196 29.66 19.54 -3.70
CA GLU A 196 28.24 19.28 -3.99
C GLU A 196 27.92 19.81 -5.38
N THR A 197 27.51 18.89 -6.26
CA THR A 197 27.15 19.22 -7.63
C THR A 197 25.83 19.96 -7.63
N GLU A 198 25.71 20.97 -8.50
CA GLU A 198 24.45 21.67 -8.71
C GLU A 198 23.33 20.65 -9.01
N GLY A 199 22.24 20.68 -8.24
CA GLY A 199 21.14 19.72 -8.34
C GLY A 199 21.26 18.46 -7.47
N ALA A 200 22.32 18.29 -6.66
CA ALA A 200 22.48 17.13 -5.76
C ALA A 200 21.30 16.95 -4.79
N GLY A 201 20.78 18.04 -4.20
CA GLY A 201 19.60 17.97 -3.33
C GLY A 201 18.31 17.56 -4.07
N ALA A 202 18.12 18.02 -5.31
CA ALA A 202 16.99 17.60 -6.13
C ALA A 202 17.07 16.10 -6.47
N ALA A 203 18.26 15.60 -6.81
CA ALA A 203 18.50 14.17 -7.04
C ALA A 203 18.25 13.34 -5.77
N ALA A 204 18.69 13.81 -4.61
CA ALA A 204 18.44 13.15 -3.34
C ALA A 204 16.94 13.10 -2.99
N LEU A 205 16.22 14.21 -3.20
CA LEU A 205 14.78 14.24 -2.98
C LEU A 205 14.05 13.26 -3.89
N GLU A 206 14.43 13.16 -5.16
CA GLU A 206 13.84 12.17 -6.08
C GLU A 206 14.19 10.73 -5.70
N ALA A 207 15.41 10.46 -5.25
CA ALA A 207 15.80 9.14 -4.76
C ALA A 207 14.97 8.73 -3.53
N ILE A 208 14.83 9.64 -2.55
CA ILE A 208 14.02 9.42 -1.35
C ILE A 208 12.54 9.22 -1.70
N ARG A 209 11.99 10.02 -2.62
CA ARG A 209 10.61 9.84 -3.12
C ARG A 209 10.42 8.49 -3.80
N ASN A 210 11.41 8.06 -4.59
CA ASN A 210 11.37 6.76 -5.25
C ASN A 210 11.40 5.63 -4.21
N PHE A 211 12.29 5.69 -3.24
CA PHE A 211 12.32 4.72 -2.14
C PHE A 211 11.01 4.69 -1.34
N GLY A 212 10.47 5.87 -1.02
CA GLY A 212 9.16 6.00 -0.36
C GLY A 212 8.02 5.40 -1.17
N TRP A 213 8.05 5.48 -2.50
CA TRP A 213 7.08 4.81 -3.35
C TRP A 213 7.13 3.28 -3.20
N HIS A 214 8.33 2.69 -3.19
CA HIS A 214 8.48 1.24 -2.99
C HIS A 214 8.03 0.79 -1.60
N LEU A 215 8.32 1.58 -0.56
CA LEU A 215 7.75 1.34 0.78
C LEU A 215 6.21 1.38 0.74
N ALA A 216 5.62 2.37 0.09
CA ALA A 216 4.16 2.52 0.01
C ALA A 216 3.48 1.37 -0.74
N CYS A 217 4.13 0.83 -1.79
CA CYS A 217 3.55 -0.21 -2.65
C CYS A 217 3.84 -1.63 -2.19
N CYS A 218 4.74 -1.85 -1.23
CA CYS A 218 5.14 -3.20 -0.82
C CYS A 218 3.97 -4.02 -0.22
N ARG A 219 2.97 -3.33 0.35
CA ARG A 219 1.74 -3.94 0.90
C ARG A 219 0.53 -3.04 0.66
N PRO A 220 -0.06 -3.09 -0.54
CA PRO A 220 -1.14 -2.17 -0.94
C PRO A 220 -2.38 -2.24 -0.02
N GLN A 221 -2.60 -3.39 0.63
CA GLN A 221 -3.70 -3.57 1.58
C GLN A 221 -3.44 -2.90 2.95
N MET A 222 -2.17 -2.66 3.30
CA MET A 222 -1.77 -2.00 4.55
C MET A 222 -1.60 -0.49 4.32
N VAL A 223 -2.74 0.16 4.15
CA VAL A 223 -2.85 1.61 3.91
C VAL A 223 -2.00 2.49 4.85
N PRO A 224 -1.85 2.20 6.16
CA PRO A 224 -1.02 3.02 7.05
C PRO A 224 0.42 3.20 6.60
N ILE A 225 1.02 2.19 5.96
CA ILE A 225 2.38 2.26 5.43
C ILE A 225 2.45 3.37 4.38
N ALA A 226 1.59 3.26 3.35
CA ALA A 226 1.53 4.21 2.26
C ALA A 226 1.23 5.64 2.77
N ASN A 227 0.26 5.78 3.66
CA ASN A 227 -0.15 7.09 4.18
C ASN A 227 0.93 7.76 5.02
N SER A 228 1.63 7.02 5.86
CA SER A 228 2.65 7.58 6.74
C SER A 228 3.88 8.02 5.94
N VAL A 229 4.29 7.21 4.95
CA VAL A 229 5.34 7.60 4.00
C VAL A 229 4.94 8.83 3.19
N ALA A 230 3.70 8.87 2.69
CA ALA A 230 3.17 10.04 1.98
C ALA A 230 3.22 11.32 2.83
N ALA A 231 2.83 11.22 4.09
CA ALA A 231 2.78 12.35 5.02
C ALA A 231 4.17 12.95 5.25
N VAL A 232 5.19 12.10 5.41
CA VAL A 232 6.59 12.57 5.53
C VAL A 232 7.04 13.27 4.26
N LEU A 233 6.82 12.66 3.09
CA LEU A 233 7.24 13.22 1.80
C LEU A 233 6.52 14.55 1.49
N ALA A 234 5.24 14.66 1.82
CA ALA A 234 4.47 15.89 1.67
C ALA A 234 5.00 17.00 2.56
N SER A 235 5.20 16.71 3.84
CA SER A 235 5.65 17.71 4.82
C SER A 235 7.06 18.19 4.49
N ALA A 236 7.94 17.27 4.08
CA ALA A 236 9.27 17.60 3.59
C ALA A 236 9.22 18.44 2.30
N HIS A 237 8.32 18.11 1.36
CA HIS A 237 8.15 18.89 0.14
C HIS A 237 7.69 20.33 0.44
N ASP A 238 6.68 20.50 1.28
CA ASP A 238 6.14 21.82 1.63
C ASP A 238 7.17 22.68 2.38
N ASP A 239 7.91 22.08 3.31
CA ASP A 239 9.00 22.74 4.03
C ASP A 239 10.08 23.22 3.05
N LEU A 240 10.60 22.33 2.20
CA LEU A 240 11.63 22.67 1.21
C LEU A 240 11.14 23.75 0.23
N ARG A 241 9.88 23.67 -0.22
CA ARG A 241 9.30 24.62 -1.19
C ARG A 241 9.05 26.01 -0.59
N SER A 242 8.92 26.09 0.73
CA SER A 242 8.73 27.36 1.45
C SER A 242 10.03 28.17 1.62
N ARG A 243 11.19 27.56 1.32
CA ARG A 243 12.51 28.19 1.46
C ARG A 243 12.82 29.12 0.30
N ALA A 244 13.59 30.17 0.58
CA ALA A 244 13.93 31.23 -0.38
C ALA A 244 14.73 30.71 -1.59
N ASP A 245 15.41 29.59 -1.42
CA ASP A 245 16.30 28.91 -2.37
C ASP A 245 15.74 27.54 -2.79
N ALA A 246 14.42 27.39 -2.87
CA ALA A 246 13.72 26.13 -3.20
C ALA A 246 14.26 25.36 -4.43
N PHE A 247 15.07 26.00 -5.29
CA PHE A 247 15.70 25.41 -6.48
C PHE A 247 17.15 24.96 -6.28
N ALA A 248 17.78 25.19 -5.13
CA ALA A 248 19.19 24.91 -4.87
C ALA A 248 19.48 24.43 -3.44
N VAL A 249 18.56 23.67 -2.84
CA VAL A 249 18.76 23.15 -1.48
C VAL A 249 19.89 22.10 -1.46
N PRO A 250 20.87 22.22 -0.55
CA PRO A 250 21.94 21.22 -0.36
C PRO A 250 21.40 19.82 -0.05
N LEU A 251 22.14 18.77 -0.44
CA LEU A 251 21.72 17.38 -0.21
C LEU A 251 21.57 17.10 1.29
N GLY A 252 22.54 17.52 2.10
CA GLY A 252 22.49 17.32 3.55
C GLY A 252 21.26 17.97 4.20
N GLU A 253 20.83 19.11 3.66
CA GLU A 253 19.64 19.83 4.14
C GLU A 253 18.34 19.12 3.73
N VAL A 254 18.24 18.63 2.48
CA VAL A 254 17.12 17.79 2.04
C VAL A 254 16.99 16.55 2.93
N CYS A 255 18.09 15.85 3.17
CA CYS A 255 18.09 14.66 4.03
C CYS A 255 17.68 15.00 5.47
N GLY A 256 18.19 16.10 6.03
CA GLY A 256 17.84 16.56 7.37
C GLY A 256 16.35 16.90 7.52
N VAL A 257 15.75 17.55 6.51
CA VAL A 257 14.32 17.85 6.49
C VAL A 257 13.48 16.57 6.48
N VAL A 258 13.84 15.60 5.63
CA VAL A 258 13.13 14.30 5.59
C VAL A 258 13.23 13.57 6.93
N GLN A 259 14.42 13.54 7.56
CA GLN A 259 14.61 12.93 8.87
C GLN A 259 13.77 13.62 9.96
N GLN A 260 13.71 14.96 9.95
CA GLN A 260 12.90 15.75 10.87
C GLN A 260 11.41 15.40 10.75
N HIS A 261 10.87 15.36 9.54
CA HIS A 261 9.46 15.04 9.29
C HIS A 261 9.15 13.57 9.55
N ALA A 262 10.09 12.65 9.28
CA ALA A 262 9.96 11.25 9.68
C ALA A 262 9.86 11.09 11.20
N ALA A 263 10.68 11.81 11.98
CA ALA A 263 10.59 11.81 13.43
C ALA A 263 9.29 12.44 13.96
N ALA A 264 8.79 13.49 13.29
CA ALA A 264 7.49 14.09 13.61
C ALA A 264 6.34 13.12 13.35
N GLU A 265 6.36 12.40 12.23
CA GLU A 265 5.34 11.43 11.87
C GLU A 265 5.32 10.23 12.84
N GLN A 266 6.48 9.73 13.26
CA GLN A 266 6.55 8.69 14.30
C GLN A 266 5.89 9.15 15.62
N ARG A 267 6.14 10.39 16.05
CA ARG A 267 5.48 10.98 17.23
C ARG A 267 3.97 11.10 17.02
N ARG A 268 3.54 11.52 15.82
CA ARG A 268 2.12 11.64 15.47
C ARG A 268 1.41 10.29 15.54
N LEU A 269 1.99 9.24 14.95
CA LEU A 269 1.44 7.88 14.97
C LEU A 269 1.32 7.35 16.41
N ALA A 270 2.35 7.52 17.23
CA ALA A 270 2.30 7.13 18.65
C ALA A 270 1.22 7.90 19.43
N GLY A 271 1.13 9.22 19.21
CA GLY A 271 0.08 10.06 19.80
C GLY A 271 -1.33 9.66 19.37
N ALA A 272 -1.52 9.38 18.09
CA ALA A 272 -2.80 8.92 17.53
C ALA A 272 -3.23 7.58 18.14
N ALA A 273 -2.32 6.61 18.25
CA ALA A 273 -2.60 5.32 18.89
C ALA A 273 -3.00 5.48 20.37
N ALA A 274 -2.29 6.34 21.12
CA ALA A 274 -2.61 6.63 22.51
C ALA A 274 -3.97 7.30 22.67
N GLN A 275 -4.28 8.28 21.81
CA GLN A 275 -5.54 9.01 21.87
C GLN A 275 -6.72 8.14 21.39
N LEU A 276 -6.55 7.32 20.35
CA LEU A 276 -7.55 6.34 19.93
C LEU A 276 -7.87 5.36 21.07
N ARG A 277 -6.85 4.90 21.81
CA ARG A 277 -7.06 4.05 22.99
C ARG A 277 -7.96 4.73 24.03
N GLN A 278 -7.75 6.02 24.29
CA GLN A 278 -8.62 6.79 25.20
C GLN A 278 -10.05 6.95 24.67
N GLN A 279 -10.22 7.13 23.36
CA GLN A 279 -11.54 7.20 22.73
C GLN A 279 -12.30 5.86 22.83
N VAL A 280 -11.59 4.74 22.66
CA VAL A 280 -12.14 3.39 22.88
C VAL A 280 -12.47 3.17 24.35
N LEU A 281 -11.59 3.57 25.28
CA LEU A 281 -11.85 3.48 26.72
C LEU A 281 -13.15 4.20 27.11
N GLY A 282 -13.42 5.36 26.51
CA GLY A 282 -14.66 6.12 26.71
C GLY A 282 -15.93 5.49 26.13
N LEU A 283 -15.83 4.37 25.39
CA LEU A 283 -16.99 3.55 25.02
C LEU A 283 -17.38 2.56 26.12
N LEU A 284 -16.41 2.15 26.94
CA LEU A 284 -16.57 1.04 27.87
C LEU A 284 -17.34 1.47 29.12
N ARG A 285 -18.10 0.54 29.69
CA ARG A 285 -18.90 0.74 30.91
C ARG A 285 -18.75 -0.46 31.83
N ASP A 286 -18.84 -0.23 33.13
CA ASP A 286 -18.85 -1.32 34.10
C ASP A 286 -20.01 -2.29 33.83
N GLY A 287 -19.73 -3.59 33.86
CA GLY A 287 -20.68 -4.66 33.56
C GLY A 287 -20.92 -4.95 32.07
N MET A 288 -20.30 -4.20 31.16
CA MET A 288 -20.50 -4.35 29.71
C MET A 288 -20.00 -5.71 29.17
N THR A 289 -20.78 -6.33 28.29
CA THR A 289 -20.36 -7.45 27.45
C THR A 289 -19.95 -6.95 26.07
N LEU A 290 -18.67 -7.10 25.73
CA LEU A 290 -18.14 -6.81 24.41
C LEU A 290 -18.23 -8.05 23.52
N MET A 291 -18.41 -7.86 22.22
CA MET A 291 -18.15 -8.92 21.25
C MET A 291 -17.16 -8.43 20.19
N THR A 292 -16.23 -9.29 19.80
CA THR A 292 -15.18 -8.94 18.85
C THR A 292 -14.72 -10.13 18.02
N CYS A 293 -14.00 -9.84 16.95
CA CYS A 293 -13.26 -10.80 16.15
C CYS A 293 -11.86 -10.24 15.87
N SER A 294 -10.91 -11.17 15.68
CA SER A 294 -9.49 -10.92 15.49
C SER A 294 -8.82 -10.25 16.69
N LEU A 295 -7.61 -9.73 16.48
CA LEU A 295 -6.81 -9.03 17.48
C LEU A 295 -6.51 -7.61 17.00
N SER A 296 -7.17 -6.63 17.63
CA SER A 296 -6.79 -5.22 17.51
C SER A 296 -5.98 -4.81 18.73
N SER A 297 -4.73 -4.37 18.52
CA SER A 297 -3.82 -3.95 19.59
C SER A 297 -4.38 -2.76 20.39
N THR A 298 -5.08 -1.83 19.71
CA THR A 298 -5.74 -0.69 20.37
C THR A 298 -6.90 -1.15 21.26
N VAL A 299 -7.77 -2.02 20.74
CA VAL A 299 -8.93 -2.54 21.49
C VAL A 299 -8.48 -3.39 22.67
N LEU A 300 -7.48 -4.25 22.45
CA LEU A 300 -6.80 -5.02 23.48
C LEU A 300 -6.31 -4.11 24.62
N ALA A 301 -5.52 -3.08 24.29
CA ALA A 301 -4.94 -2.19 25.28
C ALA A 301 -6.00 -1.38 26.04
N ALA A 302 -7.04 -0.87 25.36
CA ALA A 302 -8.12 -0.11 26.00
C ALA A 302 -8.91 -0.96 27.00
N VAL A 303 -9.24 -2.21 26.66
CA VAL A 303 -9.97 -3.12 27.54
C VAL A 303 -9.11 -3.56 28.73
N LYS A 304 -7.81 -3.81 28.54
CA LYS A 304 -6.89 -4.09 29.65
C LYS A 304 -6.77 -2.88 30.59
N GLU A 305 -6.72 -1.67 30.05
CA GLU A 305 -6.69 -0.43 30.83
C GLU A 305 -7.98 -0.26 31.65
N ALA A 306 -9.15 -0.52 31.05
CA ALA A 306 -10.43 -0.49 31.75
C ALA A 306 -10.51 -1.51 32.89
N ALA A 307 -10.10 -2.75 32.65
CA ALA A 307 -10.09 -3.82 33.66
C ALA A 307 -9.14 -3.50 34.80
N ALA A 308 -7.93 -2.99 34.51
CA ALA A 308 -6.98 -2.53 35.51
C ALA A 308 -7.52 -1.35 36.33
N GLY A 309 -8.37 -0.51 35.72
CA GLY A 309 -9.13 0.55 36.39
C GLY A 309 -10.29 0.07 37.26
N GLY A 310 -10.55 -1.24 37.32
CA GLY A 310 -11.58 -1.86 38.16
C GLY A 310 -12.92 -2.11 37.46
N MET A 311 -13.04 -1.84 36.15
CA MET A 311 -14.26 -2.17 35.41
C MET A 311 -14.41 -3.69 35.26
N LYS A 312 -15.59 -4.21 35.58
CA LYS A 312 -15.95 -5.61 35.38
C LYS A 312 -16.49 -5.80 33.97
N LEU A 313 -15.64 -6.26 33.07
CA LEU A 313 -15.99 -6.48 31.66
C LEU A 313 -16.20 -7.97 31.38
N ARG A 314 -17.11 -8.25 30.46
CA ARG A 314 -17.32 -9.56 29.84
C ARG A 314 -16.97 -9.46 28.35
N ALA A 315 -16.50 -10.53 27.75
CA ALA A 315 -16.20 -10.57 26.33
C ALA A 315 -16.60 -11.88 25.66
N ILE A 316 -17.20 -11.78 24.48
CA ILE A 316 -17.44 -12.90 23.57
C ILE A 316 -16.49 -12.72 22.38
N VAL A 317 -15.56 -13.65 22.22
CA VAL A 317 -14.47 -13.52 21.23
C VAL A 317 -14.61 -14.62 20.18
N CYS A 318 -14.71 -14.23 18.91
CA CYS A 318 -14.61 -15.15 17.78
C CYS A 318 -13.15 -15.60 17.60
N GLU A 319 -12.91 -16.91 17.45
CA GLU A 319 -11.56 -17.48 17.37
C GLU A 319 -10.71 -16.88 16.23
N SER A 320 -11.33 -16.52 15.10
CA SER A 320 -10.73 -15.86 13.93
C SER A 320 -9.79 -16.74 13.12
N ARG A 321 -10.35 -17.72 12.41
CA ARG A 321 -9.57 -18.59 11.51
C ARG A 321 -8.90 -17.81 10.37
N PRO A 322 -7.78 -18.29 9.79
CA PRO A 322 -7.08 -19.54 10.14
C PRO A 322 -6.04 -19.40 11.26
N LEU A 323 -5.52 -18.19 11.52
CA LEU A 323 -4.43 -17.96 12.48
C LEU A 323 -4.89 -17.92 13.94
N CYS A 324 -6.20 -17.85 14.17
CA CYS A 324 -6.81 -17.88 15.50
C CYS A 324 -6.41 -16.67 16.36
N GLU A 325 -6.29 -15.47 15.77
CA GLU A 325 -5.85 -14.26 16.49
C GLU A 325 -6.77 -13.89 17.66
N GLY A 326 -8.07 -14.23 17.56
CA GLY A 326 -9.03 -14.03 18.64
C GLY A 326 -8.73 -14.89 19.87
N VAL A 327 -8.12 -16.08 19.71
CA VAL A 327 -7.68 -16.91 20.83
C VAL A 327 -6.58 -16.21 21.63
N THR A 328 -5.62 -15.60 20.94
CA THR A 328 -4.55 -14.81 21.56
C THR A 328 -5.09 -13.60 22.30
N LEU A 329 -6.07 -12.89 21.71
CA LEU A 329 -6.74 -11.76 22.37
C LEU A 329 -7.52 -12.22 23.61
N ALA A 330 -8.29 -13.31 23.50
CA ALA A 330 -9.06 -13.89 24.60
C ALA A 330 -8.18 -14.26 25.79
N ALA A 331 -7.02 -14.89 25.54
CA ALA A 331 -6.06 -15.23 26.60
C ALA A 331 -5.56 -13.97 27.33
N GLN A 332 -5.17 -12.93 26.60
CA GLN A 332 -4.67 -11.70 27.20
C GLN A 332 -5.72 -10.89 27.97
N TRP A 333 -6.99 -10.98 27.58
CA TRP A 333 -8.10 -10.38 28.31
C TRP A 333 -8.45 -11.17 29.57
N ALA A 334 -8.44 -12.50 29.49
CA ALA A 334 -8.64 -13.36 30.66
C ALA A 334 -7.54 -13.11 31.72
N GLU A 335 -6.28 -13.01 31.30
CA GLU A 335 -5.16 -12.63 32.18
C GLU A 335 -5.34 -11.25 32.83
N ALA A 336 -6.03 -10.33 32.14
CA ALA A 336 -6.34 -9.00 32.66
C ALA A 336 -7.60 -8.96 33.56
N GLY A 337 -8.25 -10.11 33.81
CA GLY A 337 -9.43 -10.20 34.67
C GLY A 337 -10.77 -9.94 33.97
N VAL A 338 -10.80 -9.93 32.63
CA VAL A 338 -12.05 -9.91 31.85
C VAL A 338 -12.66 -11.33 31.85
N ASP A 339 -13.97 -11.44 32.00
CA ASP A 339 -14.68 -12.71 31.88
C ASP A 339 -14.91 -13.02 30.38
N VAL A 340 -14.14 -13.96 29.83
CA VAL A 340 -14.07 -14.22 28.39
C VAL A 340 -14.70 -15.56 28.02
N VAL A 341 -15.58 -15.53 27.01
CA VAL A 341 -16.10 -16.69 26.31
C VAL A 341 -15.54 -16.70 24.89
N LEU A 342 -14.83 -17.77 24.53
CA LEU A 342 -14.32 -17.99 23.18
C LEU A 342 -15.33 -18.83 22.38
N ILE A 343 -15.63 -18.41 21.15
CA ILE A 343 -16.54 -19.11 20.23
C ILE A 343 -15.89 -19.29 18.86
N THR A 344 -16.34 -20.28 18.09
CA THR A 344 -15.97 -20.37 16.67
C THR A 344 -16.66 -19.25 15.88
N ASP A 345 -16.05 -18.78 14.79
CA ASP A 345 -16.57 -17.68 13.97
C ASP A 345 -18.03 -17.91 13.51
N ALA A 346 -18.37 -19.16 13.17
CA ALA A 346 -19.72 -19.55 12.72
C ALA A 346 -20.83 -19.40 13.78
N GLN A 347 -20.46 -19.30 15.06
CA GLN A 347 -21.41 -19.14 16.16
C GLN A 347 -21.76 -17.67 16.43
N ALA A 348 -21.14 -16.71 15.74
CA ALA A 348 -21.30 -15.29 16.04
C ALA A 348 -22.76 -14.85 16.20
N ALA A 349 -23.63 -15.25 15.26
CA ALA A 349 -25.05 -14.90 15.30
C ALA A 349 -25.84 -15.52 16.48
N LEU A 350 -25.38 -16.63 17.05
CA LEU A 350 -26.02 -17.26 18.23
C LEU A 350 -25.74 -16.47 19.51
N PHE A 351 -24.61 -15.77 19.57
CA PHE A 351 -24.12 -15.11 20.78
C PHE A 351 -24.22 -13.59 20.73
N VAL A 352 -24.36 -12.97 19.55
CA VAL A 352 -24.35 -11.51 19.40
C VAL A 352 -25.44 -10.80 20.21
N GLY A 353 -26.61 -11.43 20.41
CA GLY A 353 -27.68 -10.87 21.24
C GLY A 353 -27.38 -10.81 22.75
N GLN A 354 -26.24 -11.36 23.19
CA GLN A 354 -25.75 -11.28 24.57
C GLN A 354 -24.73 -10.15 24.77
N ALA A 355 -24.29 -9.51 23.69
CA ALA A 355 -23.36 -8.40 23.72
C ALA A 355 -24.10 -7.08 23.90
N ASP A 356 -23.44 -6.10 24.53
CA ASP A 356 -23.89 -4.71 24.59
C ASP A 356 -23.27 -3.87 23.46
N LEU A 357 -22.13 -4.32 22.95
CA LEU A 357 -21.33 -3.62 21.94
C LEU A 357 -20.51 -4.61 21.12
N VAL A 358 -20.60 -4.52 19.80
CA VAL A 358 -19.61 -5.10 18.89
C VAL A 358 -18.53 -4.06 18.60
N LEU A 359 -17.28 -4.41 18.91
CA LEU A 359 -16.13 -3.54 18.70
C LEU A 359 -15.04 -4.31 17.96
N VAL A 360 -14.68 -3.84 16.77
CA VAL A 360 -13.65 -4.46 15.91
C VAL A 360 -12.57 -3.45 15.53
N GLY A 361 -11.41 -3.95 15.11
CA GLY A 361 -10.39 -3.13 14.46
C GLY A 361 -10.71 -2.88 12.98
N ALA A 362 -9.76 -2.25 12.29
CA ALA A 362 -9.69 -2.23 10.84
C ALA A 362 -8.23 -2.09 10.38
N ASP A 363 -7.98 -2.49 9.14
CA ASP A 363 -6.70 -2.38 8.44
C ASP A 363 -6.72 -1.22 7.44
N ALA A 364 -7.90 -0.96 6.85
CA ALA A 364 -8.15 0.20 6.01
C ALA A 364 -9.62 0.65 6.12
N ILE A 365 -9.86 1.93 5.86
CA ILE A 365 -11.20 2.53 5.79
C ILE A 365 -11.37 3.16 4.41
N THR A 366 -12.37 2.72 3.66
CA THR A 366 -12.70 3.24 2.33
C THR A 366 -13.97 4.08 2.39
N GLU A 367 -14.35 4.71 1.27
CA GLU A 367 -15.60 5.46 1.16
C GLU A 367 -16.86 4.58 1.37
N ALA A 368 -16.72 3.26 1.17
CA ALA A 368 -17.84 2.33 1.18
C ALA A 368 -17.79 1.28 2.30
N ALA A 369 -16.61 1.00 2.85
CA ALA A 369 -16.43 -0.08 3.82
C ALA A 369 -15.22 0.12 4.74
N ALA A 370 -15.28 -0.44 5.94
CA ALA A 370 -14.11 -0.75 6.74
C ALA A 370 -13.56 -2.12 6.33
N VAL A 371 -12.28 -2.23 6.00
CA VAL A 371 -11.61 -3.49 5.70
C VAL A 371 -10.98 -4.04 6.97
N ASN A 372 -11.34 -5.26 7.33
CA ASN A 372 -10.86 -5.92 8.55
C ASN A 372 -10.81 -7.45 8.32
N LYS A 373 -10.31 -8.20 9.30
CA LYS A 373 -10.23 -9.67 9.28
C LYS A 373 -11.51 -10.33 8.77
N ALA A 374 -11.37 -11.34 7.91
CA ALA A 374 -12.46 -12.20 7.47
C ALA A 374 -13.23 -12.80 8.67
N GLY A 375 -14.56 -12.78 8.60
CA GLY A 375 -15.48 -13.03 9.71
C GLY A 375 -16.08 -11.75 10.31
N SER A 376 -15.42 -10.60 10.15
CA SER A 376 -15.92 -9.32 10.67
C SER A 376 -17.19 -8.82 9.97
N HIS A 377 -17.38 -9.11 8.69
CA HIS A 377 -18.62 -8.79 7.97
C HIS A 377 -19.78 -9.66 8.47
N LEU A 378 -19.57 -10.96 8.65
CA LEU A 378 -20.59 -11.85 9.21
C LEU A 378 -21.00 -11.41 10.62
N LEU A 379 -20.02 -11.01 11.44
CA LEU A 379 -20.28 -10.45 12.77
C LEU A 379 -21.09 -9.15 12.68
N ALA A 380 -20.72 -8.22 11.80
CA ALA A 380 -21.44 -6.96 11.61
C ALA A 380 -22.88 -7.18 11.10
N LEU A 381 -23.11 -8.13 10.18
CA LEU A 381 -24.44 -8.51 9.71
C LEU A 381 -25.30 -9.05 10.85
N ALA A 382 -24.75 -9.96 11.65
CA ALA A 382 -25.45 -10.55 12.78
C ALA A 382 -25.81 -9.49 13.83
N ALA A 383 -24.87 -8.59 14.14
CA ALA A 383 -25.10 -7.48 15.06
C ALA A 383 -26.16 -6.51 14.56
N HIS A 384 -26.10 -6.14 13.28
CA HIS A 384 -27.10 -5.28 12.65
C HIS A 384 -28.49 -5.91 12.71
N ALA A 385 -28.61 -7.20 12.38
CA ALA A 385 -29.88 -7.94 12.46
C ALA A 385 -30.41 -8.04 13.91
N ALA A 386 -29.53 -8.09 14.90
CA ALA A 386 -29.87 -8.10 16.33
C ALA A 386 -30.10 -6.69 16.92
N GLY A 387 -29.91 -5.62 16.15
CA GLY A 387 -30.02 -4.23 16.62
C GLY A 387 -28.88 -3.80 17.57
N MET A 388 -27.74 -4.51 17.55
CA MET A 388 -26.59 -4.21 18.40
C MET A 388 -25.66 -3.18 17.77
N PRO A 389 -25.09 -2.25 18.57
CA PRO A 389 -24.19 -1.25 18.03
C PRO A 389 -22.86 -1.88 17.58
N VAL A 390 -22.36 -1.46 16.42
CA VAL A 390 -21.11 -1.93 15.81
C VAL A 390 -20.18 -0.75 15.62
N TYR A 391 -19.08 -0.71 16.36
CA TYR A 391 -18.04 0.29 16.18
C TYR A 391 -16.76 -0.33 15.62
N VAL A 392 -16.12 0.42 14.73
CA VAL A 392 -14.76 0.15 14.26
C VAL A 392 -13.81 1.09 14.99
N ALA A 393 -12.71 0.58 15.53
CA ALA A 393 -11.64 1.39 16.11
C ALA A 393 -10.43 1.43 15.16
N ALA A 394 -10.18 2.58 14.56
CA ALA A 394 -9.05 2.80 13.65
C ALA A 394 -8.64 4.27 13.63
N ASP A 395 -7.34 4.52 13.65
CA ASP A 395 -6.80 5.86 13.56
C ASP A 395 -6.84 6.38 12.11
N THR A 396 -6.71 7.70 11.93
CA THR A 396 -6.85 8.32 10.61
C THR A 396 -5.76 7.95 9.60
N SER A 397 -4.67 7.29 10.02
CA SER A 397 -3.68 6.74 9.06
C SER A 397 -4.23 5.55 8.28
N LYS A 398 -5.34 4.95 8.70
CA LYS A 398 -6.01 3.84 8.01
C LYS A 398 -7.01 4.30 6.95
N LEU A 399 -7.27 5.60 6.80
CA LEU A 399 -8.14 6.12 5.74
C LEU A 399 -7.50 5.89 4.37
N SER A 400 -8.18 5.18 3.49
CA SER A 400 -7.66 4.81 2.17
C SER A 400 -7.34 6.06 1.33
N PRO A 401 -6.13 6.18 0.78
CA PRO A 401 -5.79 7.24 -0.17
C PRO A 401 -6.36 6.99 -1.58
N GLY A 402 -7.24 5.99 -1.72
CA GLY A 402 -7.96 5.69 -2.94
C GLY A 402 -7.27 4.63 -3.80
N PRO A 403 -7.70 4.45 -5.05
CA PRO A 403 -7.23 3.38 -5.96
C PRO A 403 -5.78 3.50 -6.41
N LEU A 404 -5.01 4.41 -5.79
CA LEU A 404 -3.58 4.56 -6.03
C LEU A 404 -2.76 3.79 -4.98
N ALA A 405 -3.29 3.53 -3.79
CA ALA A 405 -2.68 2.60 -2.83
C ALA A 405 -3.04 1.15 -3.11
N SER A 406 -4.17 0.90 -3.76
CA SER A 406 -4.39 -0.39 -4.40
C SER A 406 -3.83 -0.31 -5.81
N ILE A 407 -2.90 -1.20 -6.17
CA ILE A 407 -2.70 -1.58 -7.57
C ILE A 407 -3.93 -2.40 -8.00
N ALA A 408 -5.11 -1.83 -7.85
CA ALA A 408 -6.40 -2.37 -8.23
C ALA A 408 -7.30 -1.16 -8.54
N PHE A 409 -7.74 -1.08 -9.79
CA PHE A 409 -8.70 -0.08 -10.24
C PHE A 409 -10.06 -0.31 -9.56
N PRO A 410 -10.86 0.74 -9.33
CA PRO A 410 -12.22 0.57 -8.82
C PRO A 410 -13.10 0.03 -9.96
N GLY A 411 -13.66 -1.17 -9.78
CA GLY A 411 -14.73 -1.68 -10.64
C GLY A 411 -14.57 -3.08 -11.24
N GLN A 412 -13.52 -3.84 -10.91
CA GLN A 412 -13.39 -5.23 -11.34
C GLN A 412 -13.06 -6.16 -10.18
N GLN A 413 -13.71 -7.32 -10.17
CA GLN A 413 -13.55 -8.36 -9.17
C GLN A 413 -12.06 -8.73 -9.12
N GLN A 414 -11.46 -8.60 -7.92
CA GLN A 414 -10.18 -9.22 -7.58
C GLN A 414 -10.37 -10.74 -7.54
N GLU A 415 -10.58 -11.34 -8.70
CA GLU A 415 -10.38 -12.76 -8.89
C GLU A 415 -8.95 -12.92 -9.43
N GLU A 416 -8.09 -13.50 -8.57
CA GLU A 416 -6.84 -14.22 -8.92
C GLU A 416 -5.46 -13.58 -8.58
N GLN A 417 -5.38 -12.39 -7.99
CA GLN A 417 -4.10 -11.80 -7.53
C GLN A 417 -4.37 -11.11 -6.18
N GLU A 418 -3.84 -11.47 -5.02
CA GLU A 418 -2.48 -11.89 -4.68
C GLU A 418 -2.50 -12.59 -3.32
N GLU A 419 -1.68 -13.65 -3.23
CA GLU A 419 -1.40 -14.50 -2.06
C GLU A 419 -2.64 -15.19 -1.50
N GLU A 420 -2.90 -16.44 -1.90
CA GLU A 420 -3.44 -17.40 -0.94
C GLU A 420 -2.33 -17.56 0.11
N PRO A 421 -2.49 -17.08 1.35
CA PRO A 421 -1.67 -17.56 2.44
C PRO A 421 -1.70 -19.09 2.40
N ALA A 422 -0.51 -19.67 2.55
CA ALA A 422 -0.22 -21.10 2.42
C ALA A 422 -1.45 -21.94 2.78
N ALA A 423 -1.98 -22.77 1.86
CA ALA A 423 -3.11 -23.67 2.14
C ALA A 423 -2.89 -24.48 3.44
N GLU A 424 -1.61 -24.65 3.78
CA GLU A 424 -1.05 -25.07 5.06
C GLU A 424 -1.66 -24.37 6.28
N GLU A 425 -1.86 -23.05 6.30
CA GLU A 425 -2.44 -22.32 7.45
C GLU A 425 -3.89 -22.72 7.72
N VAL A 426 -4.70 -22.84 6.66
CA VAL A 426 -6.09 -23.29 6.77
C VAL A 426 -6.11 -24.76 7.22
N THR A 427 -5.27 -25.59 6.62
CA THR A 427 -5.25 -27.03 6.85
C THR A 427 -4.57 -27.43 8.16
N ALA A 428 -3.68 -26.60 8.72
CA ALA A 428 -2.88 -26.89 9.91
C ALA A 428 -3.73 -27.30 11.12
N ALA A 429 -4.88 -26.64 11.32
CA ALA A 429 -5.75 -26.93 12.45
C ALA A 429 -6.64 -28.17 12.26
N TRP A 430 -6.68 -28.78 11.06
CA TRP A 430 -7.57 -29.91 10.80
C TRP A 430 -7.03 -31.24 11.35
N GLY A 431 -5.74 -31.30 11.67
CA GLY A 431 -5.08 -32.56 12.07
C GLY A 431 -5.09 -33.63 10.97
N ARG A 432 -5.31 -33.24 9.71
CA ARG A 432 -5.38 -34.13 8.54
C ARG A 432 -4.96 -33.39 7.26
N PRO A 433 -4.43 -34.10 6.25
CA PRO A 433 -3.99 -33.49 5.00
C PRO A 433 -5.17 -32.97 4.16
N LEU A 434 -4.88 -32.00 3.28
CA LEU A 434 -5.80 -31.55 2.24
C LEU A 434 -6.13 -32.72 1.29
N PRO A 435 -7.42 -33.07 1.10
CA PRO A 435 -7.78 -34.14 0.18
C PRO A 435 -7.38 -33.81 -1.27
N ALA A 436 -6.97 -34.84 -2.02
CA ALA A 436 -6.63 -34.70 -3.43
C ALA A 436 -7.80 -34.12 -4.24
N GLY A 437 -7.51 -33.15 -5.11
CA GLY A 437 -8.50 -32.47 -5.96
C GLY A 437 -9.27 -31.34 -5.29
N VAL A 438 -9.03 -31.05 -4.00
CA VAL A 438 -9.61 -29.90 -3.29
C VAL A 438 -8.65 -28.72 -3.39
N ARG A 439 -9.19 -27.53 -3.71
CA ARG A 439 -8.46 -26.25 -3.64
C ARG A 439 -8.89 -25.50 -2.38
N VAL A 440 -7.93 -24.93 -1.68
CA VAL A 440 -8.18 -24.01 -0.57
C VAL A 440 -8.28 -22.60 -1.15
N ARG A 441 -9.13 -21.75 -0.58
CA ARG A 441 -9.07 -20.30 -0.77
C ARG A 441 -8.97 -19.67 0.61
N ASN A 442 -8.06 -18.74 0.79
CA ASN A 442 -7.79 -18.14 2.09
C ASN A 442 -7.71 -16.62 1.95
N LEU A 443 -8.78 -15.92 2.31
CA LEU A 443 -8.85 -14.46 2.31
C LEU A 443 -8.71 -13.97 3.73
N TYR A 444 -7.70 -13.16 4.00
CA TYR A 444 -7.45 -12.64 5.35
C TYR A 444 -8.37 -11.49 5.73
N PHE A 445 -8.73 -10.65 4.76
CA PHE A 445 -9.49 -9.44 4.99
C PHE A 445 -10.74 -9.41 4.11
N GLU A 446 -11.76 -8.72 4.58
CA GLU A 446 -12.99 -8.49 3.86
C GLU A 446 -13.53 -7.07 4.11
N PRO A 447 -14.30 -6.51 3.15
CA PRO A 447 -14.99 -5.25 3.37
C PRO A 447 -16.24 -5.45 4.22
N VAL A 448 -16.36 -4.65 5.28
CA VAL A 448 -17.57 -4.46 6.09
C VAL A 448 -18.25 -3.16 5.65
N PRO A 449 -19.41 -3.21 4.97
CA PRO A 449 -20.10 -2.02 4.49
C PRO A 449 -20.36 -1.00 5.60
N LEU A 450 -20.14 0.29 5.33
CA LEU A 450 -20.37 1.35 6.33
C LEU A 450 -21.83 1.39 6.83
N SER A 451 -22.78 0.89 6.04
CA SER A 451 -24.20 0.78 6.41
C SER A 451 -24.48 -0.22 7.54
N LEU A 452 -23.55 -1.13 7.83
CA LEU A 452 -23.66 -2.06 8.96
C LEU A 452 -23.04 -1.49 10.25
N LEU A 453 -22.34 -0.36 10.16
CA LEU A 453 -21.62 0.24 11.27
C LEU A 453 -22.48 1.29 11.97
N THR A 454 -22.41 1.33 13.29
CA THR A 454 -22.87 2.47 14.08
C THR A 454 -21.90 3.65 13.91
N GLY A 455 -20.59 3.41 13.85
CA GLY A 455 -19.64 4.46 13.56
C GLY A 455 -18.17 4.01 13.63
N LEU A 456 -17.28 4.94 13.28
CA LEU A 456 -15.84 4.80 13.37
C LEU A 456 -15.32 5.62 14.54
N VAL A 457 -14.56 4.99 15.43
CA VAL A 457 -13.83 5.63 16.51
C VAL A 457 -12.41 5.90 16.01
N THR A 458 -12.05 7.17 15.97
CA THR A 458 -10.71 7.65 15.60
C THR A 458 -10.05 8.34 16.79
N GLU A 459 -8.77 8.66 16.69
CA GLU A 459 -8.08 9.52 17.65
C GLU A 459 -8.71 10.93 17.76
N GLN A 460 -9.40 11.38 16.72
CA GLN A 460 -10.03 12.70 16.65
C GLN A 460 -11.48 12.70 17.17
N GLY A 461 -12.00 11.53 17.55
CA GLY A 461 -13.38 11.35 17.99
C GLY A 461 -14.15 10.37 17.13
N ARG A 462 -15.48 10.38 17.28
CA ARG A 462 -16.38 9.45 16.60
C ARG A 462 -16.91 10.04 15.30
N LEU A 463 -16.88 9.25 14.24
CA LEU A 463 -17.42 9.59 12.93
C LEU A 463 -18.60 8.67 12.62
N GLU A 464 -19.73 9.28 12.29
CA GLU A 464 -20.90 8.59 11.73
C GLU A 464 -20.60 8.17 10.27
N PRO A 465 -21.29 7.16 9.72
CA PRO A 465 -21.02 6.63 8.37
C PRO A 465 -20.84 7.66 7.26
N ALA A 466 -21.67 8.71 7.22
CA ALA A 466 -21.55 9.76 6.20
C ALA A 466 -20.28 10.62 6.36
N ALA A 467 -19.84 10.86 7.60
CA ALA A 467 -18.62 11.62 7.87
C ALA A 467 -17.35 10.80 7.56
N ILE A 468 -17.42 9.47 7.67
CA ILE A 468 -16.32 8.58 7.28
C ILE A 468 -16.00 8.76 5.79
N ALA A 469 -17.00 8.69 4.91
CA ALA A 469 -16.80 8.83 3.48
C ALA A 469 -16.15 10.17 3.10
N ALA A 470 -16.60 11.27 3.71
CA ALA A 470 -16.02 12.60 3.49
C ALA A 470 -14.54 12.67 3.93
N ALA A 471 -14.21 12.13 5.11
CA ALA A 471 -12.84 12.10 5.61
C ALA A 471 -11.91 11.27 4.71
N VAL A 472 -12.41 10.17 4.12
CA VAL A 472 -11.66 9.38 3.15
C VAL A 472 -11.39 10.20 1.88
N GLN A 473 -12.40 10.89 1.32
CA GLN A 473 -12.21 11.72 0.12
C GLN A 473 -11.18 12.83 0.31
N GLU A 474 -11.21 13.51 1.46
CA GLU A 474 -10.19 14.50 1.82
C GLU A 474 -8.79 13.89 1.86
N ARG A 475 -8.65 12.69 2.46
CA ARG A 475 -7.38 11.95 2.49
C ARG A 475 -6.87 11.61 1.09
N GLN A 476 -7.74 11.18 0.18
CA GLN A 476 -7.34 10.87 -1.21
C GLN A 476 -6.78 12.10 -1.92
N GLN A 477 -7.37 13.28 -1.71
CA GLN A 477 -6.89 14.53 -2.30
C GLN A 477 -5.51 14.92 -1.74
N GLN A 478 -5.30 14.76 -0.43
CA GLN A 478 -4.00 15.00 0.20
C GLN A 478 -2.93 14.06 -0.38
N TYR A 479 -3.20 12.76 -0.47
CA TYR A 479 -2.25 11.76 -0.94
C TYR A 479 -1.79 11.99 -2.38
N ARG A 480 -2.71 12.33 -3.29
CA ARG A 480 -2.38 12.68 -4.68
C ARG A 480 -1.39 13.85 -4.75
N THR A 481 -1.58 14.84 -3.88
CA THR A 481 -0.71 16.02 -3.79
C THR A 481 0.68 15.62 -3.29
N SER A 482 0.77 14.76 -2.26
CA SER A 482 2.02 14.31 -1.63
C SER A 482 2.99 13.63 -2.60
N PHE A 483 2.47 12.76 -3.46
CA PHE A 483 3.29 12.01 -4.43
C PHE A 483 3.40 12.68 -5.80
N GLN A 484 2.80 13.87 -5.97
CA GLN A 484 2.68 14.57 -7.26
C GLN A 484 2.16 13.62 -8.36
N LEU A 485 1.15 12.82 -8.01
CA LEU A 485 0.63 11.82 -8.93
C LEU A 485 -0.10 12.49 -10.10
N PRO A 486 0.01 11.94 -11.34
CA PRO A 486 -0.54 12.51 -12.57
C PRO A 486 -2.02 12.88 -12.59
#